data_AF-A0A1E7LWH5-F1
#
_entry.id   AF-A0A1E7LWH5-F1
#
_cell.length_a   1.000
_cell.length_b   1.000
_cell.length_c   1.000
_cell.angle_alpha   90.00
_cell.angle_beta   90.00
_cell.angle_gamma   90.00
#
_symmetry.space_group_name_H-M   'P 1'
#
loop_
_entity.id
_entity.type
_entity.pdbx_description
1 polymer ?
#
loop_
_entity_poly.entity_id
_entity_poly.type
_entity_poly.pdbx_seq_one_letter_code
_entity_poly.pdbx_strand_id
1 'polypeptide(L)'
;MPPEYADGPLAVLDITDGALTAHLADGRTVPCPAKTLQALAAWALDKKKVRLGAAKVHDNGFDQDPLIILTEGAVAHFGLPTDLADQEDLRLPADHKAIKSLTKAGWELTKAGFGPWPRIFKRLDGKRHCIQLFLTPWGALENRVWGKAGDLPAGDLARMLGTYARLVITPRGTVAVTGEELMTSLRPPTKAEWSEKDNKYVSATVPHTLHTVVDPAPCEAPDEHPVVAADYPEEGSRPASEALDEEACIWVRPAELVTDAERACTHVAALDVQVAFLAACRRLHVGTGPAIHYPRNPAFDPELPGSWFLDLSHVETDPRLPSPFTSSGVRPEGPGWYATPTVAYAVELGADVRPMEAWVRETHSPYLQPWYDTLRDAYLTVMADLGVTKDLDDEAFLAAMALYKDGDPLLVTLANAIKATAKSGIGKLRQRPNMGVDHVFGDPWPALKRLTWRPDIRAMILSKARTNMHRKMDNLAKIAGRYPLAVNTDCVVYATDSLSPLPLLLGPDGEPIRGGFRLGVNPGSVKHQGSQTIDWALDLLADGVNIANEIKDASLVRAA
;
A
#
# COMPACT_ATOMS: atom_id res chain seq x y z
N MET A 1 35.96 7.64 11.32
CA MET A 1 35.18 6.46 11.74
C MET A 1 34.59 5.84 10.49
N PRO A 2 34.84 4.57 10.17
CA PRO A 2 34.16 3.96 9.04
C PRO A 2 32.65 3.85 9.34
N PRO A 3 31.77 3.80 8.31
CA PRO A 3 30.33 3.78 8.52
C PRO A 3 29.92 2.58 9.40
N GLU A 4 29.00 2.81 10.34
CA GLU A 4 28.54 1.82 11.31
C GLU A 4 27.94 0.58 10.63
N TYR A 5 27.29 0.78 9.48
CA TYR A 5 26.61 -0.24 8.69
C TYR A 5 27.23 -0.41 7.29
N ALA A 6 28.56 -0.49 7.22
CA ALA A 6 29.28 -0.51 5.95
C ALA A 6 29.06 -1.76 5.08
N ASP A 7 28.49 -2.84 5.62
CA ASP A 7 28.21 -4.07 4.87
C ASP A 7 26.72 -4.15 4.43
N GLY A 8 25.95 -3.08 4.67
CA GLY A 8 24.60 -2.90 4.16
C GLY A 8 23.49 -3.48 5.05
N PRO A 9 22.22 -3.31 4.64
CA PRO A 9 21.06 -3.68 5.45
C PRO A 9 20.90 -5.19 5.65
N LEU A 10 21.42 -5.98 4.71
CA LEU A 10 21.14 -7.41 4.62
C LEU A 10 22.29 -8.22 4.05
N ALA A 11 22.23 -9.53 4.27
CA ALA A 11 23.04 -10.51 3.59
C ALA A 11 22.20 -11.73 3.18
N VAL A 12 22.46 -12.27 2.00
CA VAL A 12 21.91 -13.56 1.56
C VAL A 12 22.95 -14.64 1.82
N LEU A 13 22.58 -15.65 2.61
CA LEU A 13 23.44 -16.78 2.91
C LEU A 13 23.13 -17.94 1.97
N ASP A 14 24.18 -18.53 1.42
CA ASP A 14 24.12 -19.73 0.59
C ASP A 14 25.38 -20.58 0.77
N ILE A 15 25.37 -21.80 0.24
CA ILE A 15 26.51 -22.70 0.22
C ILE A 15 27.29 -22.51 -1.09
N THR A 16 28.48 -21.92 -0.98
CA THR A 16 29.43 -21.76 -2.09
C THR A 16 30.66 -22.61 -1.79
N ASP A 17 31.04 -23.50 -2.71
CA ASP A 17 32.19 -24.41 -2.56
C ASP A 17 32.17 -25.21 -1.25
N GLY A 18 30.98 -25.61 -0.81
CA GLY A 18 30.77 -26.38 0.43
C GLY A 18 30.88 -25.56 1.73
N ALA A 19 30.98 -24.24 1.65
CA ALA A 19 31.04 -23.34 2.79
C ALA A 19 29.91 -22.31 2.79
N LEU A 20 29.44 -21.95 3.98
CA LEU A 20 28.42 -20.92 4.15
C LEU A 20 29.01 -19.53 3.85
N THR A 21 28.48 -18.89 2.81
CA THR A 21 28.96 -17.61 2.29
C THR A 21 27.84 -16.57 2.35
N ALA A 22 28.18 -15.37 2.80
CA ALA A 22 27.27 -14.23 2.85
C ALA A 22 27.48 -13.34 1.63
N HIS A 23 26.46 -13.21 0.79
CA HIS A 23 26.39 -12.30 -0.35
C HIS A 23 25.80 -10.96 0.12
N LEU A 24 26.54 -9.88 -0.08
CA LEU A 24 26.17 -8.53 0.34
C LEU A 24 25.51 -7.74 -0.80
N ALA A 25 24.74 -6.71 -0.42
CA ALA A 25 24.01 -5.86 -1.36
C ALA A 25 24.91 -5.12 -2.38
N ASP A 26 26.18 -4.91 -2.04
CA ASP A 26 27.17 -4.25 -2.90
C ASP A 26 27.96 -5.23 -3.81
N GLY A 27 27.57 -6.51 -3.81
CA GLY A 27 28.18 -7.56 -4.62
C GLY A 27 29.39 -8.24 -3.97
N ARG A 28 29.86 -7.78 -2.80
CA ARG A 28 30.91 -8.49 -2.06
C ARG A 28 30.39 -9.78 -1.43
N THR A 29 31.30 -10.70 -1.17
CA THR A 29 31.05 -11.92 -0.40
C THR A 29 31.91 -11.98 0.86
N VAL A 30 31.36 -12.47 1.96
CA VAL A 30 32.07 -12.64 3.24
C VAL A 30 31.83 -14.06 3.77
N PRO A 31 32.87 -14.80 4.22
CA PRO A 31 32.68 -16.10 4.86
C PRO A 31 31.83 -15.99 6.14
N CYS A 32 30.82 -16.86 6.30
CA CYS A 32 30.04 -16.95 7.52
C CYS A 32 30.41 -18.24 8.28
N PRO A 33 31.11 -18.15 9.44
CA PRO A 33 31.57 -19.33 10.17
C PRO A 33 30.46 -20.02 10.99
N ALA A 34 29.23 -19.50 10.94
CA ALA A 34 28.13 -19.96 11.78
C ALA A 34 27.70 -21.39 11.41
N LYS A 35 27.71 -22.29 12.40
CA LYS A 35 27.20 -23.67 12.27
C LYS A 35 25.82 -23.88 12.93
N THR A 36 25.31 -22.84 13.59
CA THR A 36 24.06 -22.88 14.35
C THR A 36 23.38 -21.52 14.28
N LEU A 37 22.06 -21.46 14.47
CA LEU A 37 21.31 -20.20 14.44
C LEU A 37 21.75 -19.21 15.53
N GLN A 38 22.11 -19.69 16.74
CA GLN A 38 22.64 -18.81 17.78
C GLN A 38 23.99 -18.19 17.40
N ALA A 39 24.84 -18.96 16.70
CA ALA A 39 26.13 -18.45 16.21
C ALA A 39 25.93 -17.48 15.05
N LEU A 40 24.92 -17.71 14.21
CA LEU A 40 24.53 -16.79 13.15
C LEU A 40 24.05 -15.46 13.74
N ALA A 41 23.17 -15.49 14.73
CA ALA A 41 22.68 -14.30 15.41
C ALA A 41 23.82 -13.51 16.07
N ALA A 42 24.75 -14.19 16.74
CA ALA A 42 25.93 -13.56 17.31
C ALA A 42 26.85 -12.94 16.23
N TRP A 43 27.09 -13.65 15.13
CA TRP A 43 27.91 -13.16 14.01
C TRP A 43 27.31 -11.92 13.35
N ALA A 44 26.01 -11.93 13.05
CA ALA A 44 25.32 -10.82 12.38
C ALA A 44 25.25 -9.54 13.24
N LEU A 45 25.37 -9.66 14.56
CA LEU A 45 25.40 -8.53 15.50
C LEU A 45 26.81 -8.08 15.86
N ASP A 46 27.85 -8.88 15.59
CA ASP A 46 29.24 -8.52 15.86
C ASP A 46 29.78 -7.59 14.76
N LYS A 47 29.74 -6.29 15.02
CA LYS A 47 30.23 -5.24 14.11
C LYS A 47 31.72 -5.33 13.78
N LYS A 48 32.51 -6.15 14.49
CA LYS A 48 33.91 -6.44 14.13
C LYS A 48 34.03 -7.51 13.05
N LYS A 49 32.98 -8.32 12.85
CA LYS A 49 32.92 -9.41 11.88
C LYS A 49 32.17 -9.00 10.63
N VAL A 50 31.00 -8.39 10.81
CA VAL A 50 30.16 -7.90 9.73
C VAL A 50 29.33 -6.72 10.21
N ARG A 51 29.29 -5.65 9.41
CA ARG A 51 28.61 -4.40 9.75
C ARG A 51 27.27 -4.31 9.04
N LEU A 52 26.41 -5.29 9.31
CA LEU A 52 25.05 -5.34 8.76
C LEU A 52 24.08 -4.45 9.55
N GLY A 53 23.00 -4.03 8.92
CA GLY A 53 21.96 -3.16 9.48
C GLY A 53 21.80 -1.89 8.65
N ALA A 54 20.87 -1.03 9.03
CA ALA A 54 20.72 0.28 8.40
C ALA A 54 20.40 1.36 9.42
N ALA A 55 20.83 2.58 9.12
CA ALA A 55 20.53 3.72 9.97
C ALA A 55 19.02 3.98 10.05
N LYS A 56 18.59 4.56 11.17
CA LYS A 56 17.25 5.13 11.33
C LYS A 56 16.92 6.11 10.20
N VAL A 57 15.67 6.08 9.74
CA VAL A 57 15.15 7.00 8.71
C VAL A 57 14.62 8.31 9.30
N HIS A 58 14.61 8.44 10.63
CA HIS A 58 14.18 9.62 11.37
C HIS A 58 15.02 9.77 12.64
N ASP A 59 15.34 10.98 13.07
CA ASP A 59 16.24 11.23 14.21
C ASP A 59 15.77 10.63 15.54
N ASN A 60 14.45 10.66 15.77
CA ASN A 60 13.78 10.02 16.91
C ASN A 60 13.50 8.51 16.72
N GLY A 61 13.85 7.94 15.56
CA GLY A 61 13.63 6.54 15.24
C GLY A 61 14.73 5.62 15.77
N PHE A 62 14.64 4.34 15.39
CA PHE A 62 15.62 3.31 15.71
C PHE A 62 16.34 2.85 14.46
N ASP A 63 17.59 2.45 14.62
CA ASP A 63 18.32 1.75 13.58
C ASP A 63 17.62 0.43 13.26
N GLN A 64 17.76 0.02 12.00
CA GLN A 64 17.11 -1.15 11.45
C GLN A 64 17.96 -2.39 11.72
N ASP A 65 17.33 -3.40 12.32
CA ASP A 65 17.95 -4.70 12.60
C ASP A 65 18.51 -5.34 11.32
N PRO A 66 19.69 -6.00 11.36
CA PRO A 66 20.21 -6.79 10.25
C PRO A 66 19.19 -7.80 9.74
N LEU A 67 19.03 -7.88 8.41
CA LEU A 67 18.24 -8.91 7.76
C LEU A 67 19.15 -9.99 7.15
N ILE A 68 18.96 -11.23 7.58
CA ILE A 68 19.68 -12.39 7.03
C ILE A 68 18.70 -13.25 6.24
N ILE A 69 18.97 -13.42 4.95
CA ILE A 69 18.17 -14.21 4.04
C ILE A 69 18.81 -15.59 3.90
N LEU A 70 18.06 -16.64 4.16
CA LEU A 70 18.52 -18.02 4.03
C LEU A 70 17.93 -18.62 2.75
N THR A 71 18.81 -18.98 1.81
CA THR A 71 18.48 -19.84 0.67
C THR A 71 18.22 -21.27 1.13
N GLU A 72 17.77 -22.13 0.21
CA GLU A 72 17.57 -23.57 0.50
C GLU A 72 18.83 -24.24 1.06
N GLY A 73 20.00 -23.98 0.46
CA GLY A 73 21.28 -24.53 0.93
C GLY A 73 21.61 -24.06 2.35
N ALA A 74 21.38 -22.79 2.66
CA ALA A 74 21.61 -22.26 4.02
C ALA A 74 20.61 -22.81 5.05
N VAL A 75 19.34 -22.99 4.67
CA VAL A 75 18.31 -23.63 5.52
C VAL A 75 18.74 -25.05 5.89
N ALA A 76 19.17 -25.85 4.91
CA ALA A 76 19.67 -27.20 5.12
C ALA A 76 20.92 -27.22 6.03
N HIS A 77 21.85 -26.28 5.83
CA HIS A 77 23.06 -26.15 6.68
C HIS A 77 22.74 -25.93 8.16
N PHE A 78 21.66 -25.21 8.48
CA PHE A 78 21.22 -25.02 9.86
C PHE A 78 20.31 -26.14 10.39
N GLY A 79 20.10 -27.22 9.62
CA GLY A 79 19.24 -28.34 10.01
C GLY A 79 17.78 -27.96 10.14
N LEU A 80 17.34 -26.97 9.34
CA LEU A 80 15.94 -26.57 9.23
C LEU A 80 15.29 -27.33 8.06
N PRO A 81 13.99 -27.63 8.12
CA PRO A 81 13.30 -28.27 7.01
C PRO A 81 13.14 -27.30 5.84
N THR A 82 13.18 -27.82 4.62
CA THR A 82 12.98 -27.04 3.38
C THR A 82 11.54 -26.61 3.18
N ASP A 83 10.59 -27.30 3.82
CA ASP A 83 9.17 -27.01 3.85
C ASP A 83 8.63 -27.04 5.29
N LEU A 84 7.48 -26.41 5.51
CA LEU A 84 6.81 -26.44 6.81
C LEU A 84 5.72 -27.52 6.77
N ALA A 85 5.74 -28.45 7.72
CA ALA A 85 4.70 -29.48 7.79
C ALA A 85 3.32 -28.90 8.13
N ASP A 86 3.31 -27.84 8.94
CA ASP A 86 2.11 -27.09 9.29
C ASP A 86 1.91 -25.95 8.28
N GLN A 87 0.96 -26.17 7.37
CA GLN A 87 0.60 -25.21 6.32
C GLN A 87 -0.41 -24.16 6.80
N GLU A 88 -0.96 -24.30 8.01
CA GLU A 88 -1.93 -23.36 8.59
C GLU A 88 -1.22 -22.29 9.43
N ASP A 89 -0.43 -22.70 10.41
CA ASP A 89 0.30 -21.81 11.33
C ASP A 89 1.62 -21.28 10.73
N LEU A 90 2.14 -21.95 9.70
CA LEU A 90 3.37 -21.61 8.97
C LEU A 90 4.55 -21.29 9.90
N ARG A 91 4.79 -22.13 10.92
CA ARG A 91 5.92 -21.98 11.85
C ARG A 91 6.39 -23.31 12.41
N LEU A 92 7.64 -23.34 12.86
CA LEU A 92 8.17 -24.50 13.58
C LEU A 92 7.51 -24.67 14.96
N PRO A 93 7.24 -25.91 15.41
CA PRO A 93 6.80 -26.20 16.76
C PRO A 93 7.77 -25.66 17.82
N ALA A 94 7.25 -25.17 18.94
CA ALA A 94 8.06 -24.58 20.02
C ALA A 94 9.12 -25.55 20.59
N ASP A 95 8.89 -26.85 20.47
CA ASP A 95 9.77 -27.91 20.96
C ASP A 95 10.77 -28.41 19.90
N HIS A 96 10.78 -27.81 18.70
CA HIS A 96 11.74 -28.10 17.63
C HIS A 96 13.18 -27.87 18.11
N LYS A 97 14.11 -28.72 17.68
CA LYS A 97 15.51 -28.73 18.15
C LYS A 97 16.21 -27.38 17.97
N ALA A 98 15.98 -26.71 16.83
CA ALA A 98 16.56 -25.39 16.55
C ALA A 98 16.09 -24.32 17.53
N ILE A 99 14.79 -24.32 17.88
CA ILE A 99 14.20 -23.37 18.85
C ILE A 99 14.74 -23.66 20.25
N LYS A 100 14.71 -24.92 20.69
CA LYS A 100 15.28 -25.34 21.99
C LYS A 100 16.75 -24.91 22.13
N SER A 101 17.55 -25.05 21.07
CA SER A 101 18.95 -24.61 21.05
C SER A 101 19.09 -23.09 21.21
N LEU A 102 18.30 -22.31 20.48
CA LEU A 102 18.27 -20.84 20.59
C LEU A 102 17.91 -20.40 22.01
N THR A 103 16.81 -20.93 22.56
CA THR A 103 16.35 -20.59 23.91
C THR A 103 17.36 -20.98 24.99
N LYS A 104 17.98 -22.17 24.88
CA LYS A 104 19.04 -22.59 25.80
C LYS A 104 20.27 -21.67 25.75
N ALA A 105 20.55 -21.05 24.60
CA ALA A 105 21.62 -20.05 24.44
C ALA A 105 21.21 -18.63 24.88
N GLY A 106 20.01 -18.48 25.46
CA GLY A 106 19.47 -17.21 25.96
C GLY A 106 18.98 -16.27 24.86
N TRP A 107 18.63 -16.80 23.69
CA TRP A 107 17.93 -16.05 22.64
C TRP A 107 16.42 -16.26 22.75
N GLU A 108 15.67 -15.22 22.40
CA GLU A 108 14.22 -15.18 22.43
C GLU A 108 13.64 -14.97 21.03
N LEU A 109 12.42 -15.43 20.82
CA LEU A 109 11.62 -15.18 19.62
C LEU A 109 10.48 -14.22 19.93
N THR A 110 10.04 -13.47 18.93
CA THR A 110 8.78 -12.71 19.04
C THR A 110 7.58 -13.64 19.08
N LYS A 111 6.40 -13.11 19.45
CA LYS A 111 5.13 -13.88 19.45
C LYS A 111 4.77 -14.52 18.10
N ALA A 112 5.31 -14.00 17.00
CA ALA A 112 5.16 -14.59 15.66
C ALA A 112 5.83 -15.98 15.53
N GLY A 113 6.70 -16.37 16.45
CA GLY A 113 7.38 -17.67 16.42
C GLY A 113 8.47 -17.76 15.35
N PHE A 114 8.80 -19.00 14.97
CA PHE A 114 9.82 -19.31 13.97
C PHE A 114 9.19 -19.71 12.62
N GLY A 115 8.64 -18.73 11.90
CA GLY A 115 8.04 -18.91 10.56
C GLY A 115 8.94 -18.35 9.44
N PRO A 116 8.39 -17.91 8.29
CA PRO A 116 9.16 -17.38 7.15
C PRO A 116 9.95 -16.10 7.44
N TRP A 117 9.51 -15.32 8.44
CA TRP A 117 10.12 -14.05 8.85
C TRP A 117 10.41 -14.00 10.36
N PRO A 118 11.23 -14.90 10.92
CA PRO A 118 11.38 -14.99 12.35
C PRO A 118 12.36 -13.93 12.87
N ARG A 119 12.09 -13.44 14.07
CA ARG A 119 12.93 -12.45 14.75
C ARG A 119 13.56 -13.07 15.98
N ILE A 120 14.88 -13.14 15.95
CA ILE A 120 15.69 -13.66 17.06
C ILE A 120 16.32 -12.48 17.76
N PHE A 121 16.13 -12.38 19.07
CA PHE A 121 16.71 -11.28 19.85
C PHE A 121 17.27 -11.73 21.18
N LYS A 122 18.14 -10.90 21.73
CA LYS A 122 18.69 -11.06 23.08
C LYS A 122 18.72 -9.70 23.78
N ARG A 123 18.50 -9.70 25.09
CA ARG A 123 18.58 -8.49 25.92
C ARG A 123 19.96 -8.42 26.56
N LEU A 124 20.73 -7.40 26.21
CA LEU A 124 22.05 -7.10 26.77
C LEU A 124 22.03 -5.65 27.27
N ASP A 125 22.48 -5.41 28.50
CA ASP A 125 22.52 -4.08 29.11
C ASP A 125 21.20 -3.30 29.02
N GLY A 126 20.08 -4.02 29.20
CA GLY A 126 18.72 -3.46 29.09
C GLY A 126 18.26 -3.14 27.67
N LYS A 127 19.12 -3.32 26.66
CA LYS A 127 18.80 -3.10 25.24
C LYS A 127 18.51 -4.41 24.52
N ARG A 128 17.56 -4.36 23.61
CA ARG A 128 17.25 -5.49 22.73
C ARG A 128 18.15 -5.43 21.50
N HIS A 129 18.93 -6.48 21.27
CA HIS A 129 19.67 -6.70 20.04
C HIS A 129 18.94 -7.77 19.24
N CYS A 130 18.54 -7.45 18.01
CA CYS A 130 17.68 -8.32 17.21
C CYS A 130 18.30 -8.52 15.83
N ILE A 131 18.11 -9.71 15.30
CA ILE A 131 18.27 -9.98 13.87
C ILE A 131 16.93 -10.43 13.32
N GLN A 132 16.73 -10.15 12.03
CA GLN A 132 15.60 -10.64 11.27
C GLN A 132 16.12 -11.75 10.36
N LEU A 133 15.40 -12.87 10.32
CA LEU A 133 15.63 -13.86 9.29
C LEU A 133 14.52 -13.77 8.25
N PHE A 134 14.89 -14.21 7.06
CA PHE A 134 14.02 -14.47 5.94
C PHE A 134 14.36 -15.88 5.47
N LEU A 135 13.36 -16.74 5.25
CA LEU A 135 13.58 -18.10 4.75
C LEU A 135 12.93 -18.25 3.39
N THR A 136 13.76 -18.30 2.34
CA THR A 136 13.33 -18.39 0.94
C THR A 136 12.43 -19.60 0.68
N PRO A 137 12.79 -20.82 1.14
CA PRO A 137 11.97 -22.03 0.90
C PRO A 137 10.58 -21.99 1.56
N TRP A 138 10.38 -21.14 2.56
CA TRP A 138 9.11 -21.02 3.29
C TRP A 138 8.22 -19.90 2.75
N GLY A 139 8.48 -19.43 1.52
CA GLY A 139 7.63 -18.42 0.88
C GLY A 139 7.72 -17.03 1.49
N ALA A 140 8.87 -16.66 2.08
CA ALA A 140 9.08 -15.33 2.65
C ALA A 140 8.89 -14.20 1.61
N LEU A 141 9.20 -14.45 0.33
CA LEU A 141 8.77 -13.62 -0.79
C LEU A 141 7.49 -14.17 -1.40
N GLU A 142 6.44 -13.37 -1.34
CA GLU A 142 5.19 -13.71 -2.00
C GLU A 142 5.35 -13.61 -3.53
N ASN A 143 5.21 -14.73 -4.24
CA ASN A 143 5.36 -14.79 -5.71
C ASN A 143 4.45 -13.80 -6.44
N ARG A 144 3.28 -13.48 -5.89
CA ARG A 144 2.36 -12.48 -6.48
C ARG A 144 2.95 -11.07 -6.58
N VAL A 145 3.90 -10.74 -5.71
CA VAL A 145 4.56 -9.42 -5.65
C VAL A 145 5.95 -9.48 -6.25
N TRP A 146 6.70 -10.52 -5.90
CA TRP A 146 8.12 -10.65 -6.19
C TRP A 146 8.42 -11.59 -7.36
N GLY A 147 7.40 -12.14 -8.02
CA GLY A 147 7.58 -13.10 -9.11
C GLY A 147 8.39 -14.31 -8.65
N LYS A 148 9.41 -14.67 -9.42
CA LYS A 148 10.36 -15.75 -9.10
C LYS A 148 11.64 -15.24 -8.44
N ALA A 149 11.59 -14.08 -7.76
CA ALA A 149 12.80 -13.52 -7.15
C ALA A 149 13.43 -14.44 -6.08
N GLY A 150 12.64 -15.31 -5.45
CA GLY A 150 13.17 -16.33 -4.53
C GLY A 150 14.11 -17.33 -5.20
N ASP A 151 14.03 -17.49 -6.52
CA ASP A 151 14.84 -18.43 -7.30
C ASP A 151 16.12 -17.79 -7.84
N LEU A 152 16.34 -16.49 -7.58
CA LEU A 152 17.53 -15.77 -8.04
C LEU A 152 18.80 -16.30 -7.36
N PRO A 153 19.94 -16.29 -8.06
CA PRO A 153 21.23 -16.49 -7.43
C PRO A 153 21.42 -15.56 -6.23
N ALA A 154 22.07 -16.04 -5.17
CA ALA A 154 22.18 -15.33 -3.89
C ALA A 154 22.70 -13.89 -4.01
N GLY A 155 23.67 -13.65 -4.91
CA GLY A 155 24.19 -12.31 -5.18
C GLY A 155 23.19 -11.37 -5.84
N ASP A 156 22.35 -11.87 -6.75
CA ASP A 156 21.32 -11.06 -7.43
C ASP A 156 20.15 -10.77 -6.50
N LEU A 157 19.75 -11.74 -5.68
CA LEU A 157 18.78 -11.54 -4.61
C LEU A 157 19.27 -10.48 -3.60
N ALA A 158 20.54 -10.55 -3.19
CA ALA A 158 21.14 -9.57 -2.27
C ALA A 158 21.13 -8.16 -2.86
N ARG A 159 21.48 -8.01 -4.14
CA ARG A 159 21.49 -6.73 -4.85
C ARG A 159 20.09 -6.15 -5.02
N MET A 160 19.12 -6.98 -5.42
CA MET A 160 17.73 -6.55 -5.61
C MET A 160 17.10 -6.08 -4.30
N LEU A 161 17.18 -6.90 -3.24
CA LEU A 161 16.62 -6.54 -1.93
C LEU A 161 17.41 -5.43 -1.25
N GLY A 162 18.73 -5.36 -1.48
CA GLY A 162 19.57 -4.25 -1.04
C GLY A 162 19.17 -2.92 -1.67
N THR A 163 18.83 -2.93 -2.97
CA THR A 163 18.30 -1.77 -3.68
C THR A 163 16.93 -1.36 -3.12
N TYR A 164 16.04 -2.32 -2.89
CA TYR A 164 14.76 -2.06 -2.21
C TYR A 164 14.97 -1.42 -0.83
N ALA A 165 15.86 -1.99 -0.02
CA ALA A 165 16.14 -1.53 1.34
C ALA A 165 16.70 -0.10 1.37
N ARG A 166 17.55 0.25 0.40
CA ARG A 166 18.11 1.59 0.24
C ARG A 166 17.07 2.62 -0.16
N LEU A 167 16.14 2.25 -1.05
CA LEU A 167 15.12 3.17 -1.57
C LEU A 167 13.92 3.32 -0.64
N VAL A 168 13.59 2.27 0.12
CA VAL A 168 12.37 2.20 0.94
C VAL A 168 12.72 2.06 2.41
N ILE A 169 12.97 0.82 2.85
CA ILE A 169 13.42 0.41 4.18
C ILE A 169 13.83 -1.05 4.12
N THR A 170 14.70 -1.52 5.02
CA THR A 170 15.03 -2.95 5.12
C THR A 170 13.74 -3.77 5.24
N PRO A 171 13.49 -4.73 4.32
CA PRO A 171 12.28 -5.52 4.32
C PRO A 171 12.00 -6.17 5.67
N ARG A 172 10.74 -6.10 6.09
CA ARG A 172 10.28 -6.67 7.36
C ARG A 172 8.91 -7.31 7.17
N GLY A 173 8.89 -8.64 7.12
CA GLY A 173 7.68 -9.38 6.79
C GLY A 173 7.25 -9.15 5.35
N THR A 174 5.95 -9.30 5.11
CA THR A 174 5.35 -9.04 3.79
C THR A 174 5.50 -7.56 3.40
N VAL A 175 5.30 -7.24 2.12
CA VAL A 175 5.30 -5.83 1.65
C VAL A 175 4.26 -4.96 2.36
N ALA A 176 3.17 -5.57 2.84
CA ALA A 176 2.15 -4.89 3.65
C ALA A 176 2.71 -4.46 5.02
N VAL A 177 3.43 -5.37 5.70
CA VAL A 177 4.08 -5.08 6.98
C VAL A 177 5.23 -4.09 6.80
N THR A 178 5.98 -4.22 5.71
CA THR A 178 7.06 -3.29 5.37
C THR A 178 6.52 -1.87 5.11
N GLY A 179 5.38 -1.75 4.42
CA GLY A 179 4.74 -0.45 4.18
C GLY A 179 4.24 0.21 5.47
N GLU A 180 3.70 -0.56 6.40
CA GLU A 180 3.28 -0.11 7.73
C GLU A 180 4.48 0.29 8.61
N GLU A 181 5.55 -0.52 8.62
CA GLU A 181 6.78 -0.24 9.37
C GLU A 181 7.43 1.05 8.86
N LEU A 182 7.38 1.31 7.53
CA LEU A 182 7.86 2.54 6.94
C LEU A 182 7.10 3.77 7.47
N MET A 183 5.76 3.69 7.59
CA MET A 183 4.95 4.79 8.16
C MET A 183 5.43 5.14 9.57
N THR A 184 5.59 4.11 10.41
CA THR A 184 6.02 4.28 11.81
C THR A 184 7.46 4.76 11.89
N SER A 185 8.35 4.28 11.02
CA SER A 185 9.78 4.63 11.05
C SER A 185 10.02 6.08 10.61
N LEU A 186 9.24 6.59 9.64
CA LEU A 186 9.30 7.98 9.18
C LEU A 186 8.59 8.95 10.13
N ARG A 187 7.66 8.47 10.96
CA ARG A 187 6.93 9.23 11.98
C ARG A 187 6.88 8.45 13.30
N PRO A 188 8.02 8.34 14.02
CA PRO A 188 8.09 7.55 15.23
C PRO A 188 7.14 8.10 16.31
N PRO A 189 6.45 7.22 17.06
CA PRO A 189 5.47 7.63 18.06
C PRO A 189 6.10 8.31 19.28
N THR A 190 7.36 8.00 19.55
CA THR A 190 8.07 8.45 20.74
C THR A 190 9.47 8.98 20.40
N LYS A 191 10.00 9.80 21.31
CA LYS A 191 11.35 10.34 21.30
C LYS A 191 11.96 10.19 22.69
N ALA A 192 13.29 10.16 22.75
CA ALA A 192 14.01 10.27 24.02
C ALA A 192 14.03 11.74 24.46
N GLU A 193 13.64 12.02 25.70
CA GLU A 193 13.63 13.36 26.28
C GLU A 193 14.32 13.32 27.65
N TRP A 194 15.16 14.31 27.96
CA TRP A 194 15.85 14.35 29.24
C TRP A 194 14.88 14.74 30.37
N SER A 195 14.74 13.87 31.38
CA SER A 195 13.98 14.17 32.60
C SER A 195 14.93 14.64 33.69
N GLU A 196 14.87 15.92 34.06
CA GLU A 196 15.63 16.46 35.20
C GLU A 196 15.25 15.75 36.50
N LYS A 197 13.96 15.43 36.66
CA LYS A 197 13.42 14.74 37.84
C LYS A 197 14.02 13.34 38.02
N ASP A 198 14.18 12.60 36.93
CA ASP A 198 14.67 11.22 36.97
C ASP A 198 16.18 11.09 36.67
N ASN A 199 16.83 12.22 36.37
CA ASN A 199 18.23 12.32 35.94
C ASN A 199 18.61 11.30 34.85
N LYS A 200 17.69 11.09 33.90
CA LYS A 200 17.86 10.15 32.78
C LYS A 200 16.97 10.54 31.60
N TYR A 201 17.28 9.99 30.43
CA TYR A 201 16.37 10.03 29.29
C TYR A 201 15.13 9.16 29.55
N VAL A 202 13.95 9.72 29.28
CA VAL A 202 12.65 9.06 29.33
C VAL A 202 12.01 9.07 27.94
N SER A 203 11.04 8.19 27.72
CA SER A 203 10.25 8.18 26.49
C SER A 203 9.16 9.24 26.57
N ALA A 204 9.14 10.18 25.62
CA ALA A 204 8.08 11.17 25.45
C ALA A 204 7.40 10.99 24.08
N THR A 205 6.16 11.45 23.93
CA THR A 205 5.41 11.37 22.67
C THR A 205 5.94 12.37 21.66
N VAL A 206 5.93 12.01 20.37
CA VAL A 206 6.20 12.96 19.29
C VAL A 206 4.89 13.62 18.87
N PRO A 207 4.77 14.96 18.96
CA PRO A 207 3.56 15.66 18.51
C PRO A 207 3.21 15.32 17.07
N HIS A 208 1.92 15.34 16.73
CA HIS A 208 1.42 15.15 15.36
C HIS A 208 1.77 13.78 14.73
N THR A 209 2.06 12.77 15.56
CA THR A 209 2.27 11.36 15.15
C THR A 209 1.21 10.45 15.76
N LEU A 210 1.09 9.24 15.24
CA LEU A 210 0.26 8.18 15.83
C LEU A 210 0.98 7.57 17.03
N HIS A 211 0.73 8.08 18.23
CA HIS A 211 1.41 7.65 19.47
C HIS A 211 0.48 6.97 20.48
N THR A 212 -0.83 6.96 20.23
CA THR A 212 -1.85 6.35 21.07
C THR A 212 -2.72 5.44 20.21
N VAL A 213 -3.03 4.23 20.70
CA VAL A 213 -4.05 3.37 20.09
C VAL A 213 -5.40 3.97 20.45
N VAL A 214 -6.23 4.25 19.45
CA VAL A 214 -7.54 4.87 19.62
C VAL A 214 -8.60 3.97 19.01
N ASP A 215 -9.77 3.89 19.65
CA ASP A 215 -10.93 3.28 19.02
C ASP A 215 -11.40 4.16 17.84
N PRO A 216 -11.87 3.55 16.74
CA PRO A 216 -12.46 4.27 15.63
C PRO A 216 -13.83 4.85 16.03
N ALA A 217 -14.33 5.84 15.28
CA ALA A 217 -15.76 6.16 15.39
C ALA A 217 -16.58 4.94 14.92
N PRO A 218 -17.78 4.68 15.47
CA PRO A 218 -18.59 3.53 15.09
C PRO A 218 -18.79 3.42 13.56
N CYS A 219 -19.08 4.54 12.88
CA CYS A 219 -19.27 4.58 11.42
C CYS A 219 -18.04 4.11 10.62
N GLU A 220 -16.83 4.28 11.14
CA GLU A 220 -15.57 3.96 10.43
C GLU A 220 -15.12 2.51 10.60
N ALA A 221 -15.61 1.85 11.66
CA ALA A 221 -15.20 0.51 12.03
C ALA A 221 -15.80 -0.55 11.08
N PRO A 222 -15.04 -1.62 10.73
CA PRO A 222 -15.63 -2.79 10.09
C PRO A 222 -16.58 -3.52 11.05
N ASP A 223 -17.50 -4.32 10.52
CA ASP A 223 -18.60 -4.90 11.30
C ASP A 223 -18.13 -5.83 12.42
N GLU A 224 -17.03 -6.55 12.25
CA GLU A 224 -16.49 -7.45 13.28
C GLU A 224 -15.89 -6.69 14.48
N HIS A 225 -15.69 -5.38 14.37
CA HIS A 225 -15.06 -4.60 15.43
C HIS A 225 -15.94 -4.58 16.69
N PRO A 226 -15.38 -4.75 17.89
CA PRO A 226 -16.14 -4.75 19.14
C PRO A 226 -17.09 -3.54 19.32
N VAL A 227 -16.66 -2.36 18.88
CA VAL A 227 -17.47 -1.12 18.97
C VAL A 227 -18.72 -1.12 18.09
N VAL A 228 -18.77 -1.95 17.04
CA VAL A 228 -19.94 -2.10 16.15
C VAL A 228 -20.75 -3.32 16.59
N ALA A 229 -20.07 -4.43 16.86
CA ALA A 229 -20.70 -5.67 17.28
C ALA A 229 -21.49 -5.54 18.60
N ALA A 230 -21.17 -4.55 19.44
CA ALA A 230 -21.95 -4.24 20.63
C ALA A 230 -23.41 -3.83 20.32
N ASP A 231 -23.62 -3.10 19.23
CA ASP A 231 -24.94 -2.62 18.79
C ASP A 231 -25.54 -3.52 17.68
N TYR A 232 -24.68 -4.21 16.92
CA TYR A 232 -25.02 -5.09 15.80
C TYR A 232 -24.37 -6.47 15.98
N PRO A 233 -24.90 -7.34 16.86
CA PRO A 233 -24.21 -8.55 17.31
C PRO A 233 -24.16 -9.69 16.28
N GLU A 234 -24.85 -9.54 15.14
CA GLU A 234 -24.90 -10.53 14.07
C GLU A 234 -24.21 -9.98 12.81
N GLU A 235 -23.44 -10.83 12.12
CA GLU A 235 -22.79 -10.42 10.88
C GLU A 235 -23.83 -9.96 9.84
N GLY A 236 -23.61 -8.77 9.27
CA GLY A 236 -24.53 -8.18 8.30
C GLY A 236 -25.80 -7.55 8.90
N SER A 237 -25.98 -7.52 10.23
CA SER A 237 -27.16 -6.88 10.84
C SER A 237 -27.09 -5.35 10.86
N ARG A 238 -25.92 -4.77 10.56
CA ARG A 238 -25.71 -3.33 10.51
C ARG A 238 -26.32 -2.71 9.24
N PRO A 239 -27.20 -1.71 9.35
CA PRO A 239 -27.68 -0.98 8.19
C PRO A 239 -26.54 -0.26 7.45
N ALA A 240 -26.57 -0.25 6.12
CA ALA A 240 -25.53 0.41 5.32
C ALA A 240 -25.40 1.92 5.62
N SER A 241 -26.49 2.60 5.99
CA SER A 241 -26.50 4.02 6.38
C SER A 241 -25.68 4.31 7.64
N GLU A 242 -25.41 3.30 8.46
CA GLU A 242 -24.63 3.41 9.70
C GLU A 242 -23.14 3.24 9.47
N ALA A 243 -22.72 2.80 8.28
CA ALA A 243 -21.34 2.57 7.91
C ALA A 243 -20.80 3.66 6.98
N LEU A 244 -19.55 4.05 7.20
CA LEU A 244 -18.77 4.86 6.27
C LEU A 244 -18.23 3.95 5.15
N ASP A 245 -18.88 3.96 3.98
CA ASP A 245 -18.45 3.21 2.81
C ASP A 245 -17.55 4.04 1.88
N GLU A 246 -16.31 4.26 2.32
CA GLU A 246 -15.30 4.95 1.53
C GLU A 246 -14.39 3.96 0.81
N GLU A 247 -14.87 3.45 -0.33
CA GLU A 247 -14.14 2.54 -1.22
C GLU A 247 -13.90 3.15 -2.61
N ALA A 248 -13.03 2.51 -3.41
CA ALA A 248 -12.78 2.95 -4.77
C ALA A 248 -13.98 2.72 -5.69
N CYS A 249 -14.13 3.54 -6.73
CA CYS A 249 -15.29 3.47 -7.62
C CYS A 249 -15.22 2.25 -8.55
N ILE A 250 -16.27 1.44 -8.56
CA ILE A 250 -16.50 0.38 -9.54
C ILE A 250 -17.87 0.65 -10.17
N TRP A 251 -17.87 1.04 -11.44
CA TRP A 251 -19.08 1.50 -12.11
C TRP A 251 -19.07 1.12 -13.58
N VAL A 252 -20.24 0.74 -14.09
CA VAL A 252 -20.49 0.43 -15.49
C VAL A 252 -21.59 1.36 -15.98
N ARG A 253 -21.36 2.06 -17.08
CA ARG A 253 -22.39 2.91 -17.68
C ARG A 253 -23.49 2.03 -18.27
N PRO A 254 -24.77 2.30 -17.97
CA PRO A 254 -25.88 1.60 -18.62
C PRO A 254 -25.79 1.68 -20.16
N ALA A 255 -25.97 0.56 -20.84
CA ALA A 255 -25.73 0.42 -22.28
C ALA A 255 -26.65 1.32 -23.12
N GLU A 256 -27.85 1.61 -22.64
CA GLU A 256 -28.83 2.52 -23.24
C GLU A 256 -28.38 3.99 -23.23
N LEU A 257 -27.44 4.34 -22.34
CA LEU A 257 -26.88 5.69 -22.29
C LEU A 257 -25.70 5.87 -23.24
N VAL A 258 -25.19 4.81 -23.87
CA VAL A 258 -24.14 4.90 -24.89
C VAL A 258 -24.73 5.51 -26.17
N THR A 259 -24.22 6.67 -26.56
CA THR A 259 -24.73 7.49 -27.67
C THR A 259 -24.34 6.94 -29.04
N ASP A 260 -25.09 7.31 -30.08
CA ASP A 260 -24.76 6.95 -31.46
C ASP A 260 -23.36 7.44 -31.89
N ALA A 261 -22.93 8.59 -31.38
CA ALA A 261 -21.59 9.12 -31.63
C ALA A 261 -20.50 8.22 -31.00
N GLU A 262 -20.70 7.75 -29.77
CA GLU A 262 -19.78 6.81 -29.12
C GLU A 262 -19.80 5.44 -29.81
N ARG A 263 -20.95 4.97 -30.30
CA ARG A 263 -21.08 3.73 -31.08
C ARG A 263 -20.39 3.81 -32.45
N ALA A 264 -20.29 5.01 -33.02
CA ALA A 264 -19.63 5.25 -34.28
C ALA A 264 -18.09 5.33 -34.15
N CYS A 265 -17.56 5.44 -32.93
CA CYS A 265 -16.12 5.38 -32.70
C CYS A 265 -15.57 4.01 -33.08
N THR A 266 -14.31 3.94 -33.48
CA THR A 266 -13.72 2.64 -33.89
C THR A 266 -13.23 1.79 -32.71
N HIS A 267 -12.86 2.41 -31.60
CA HIS A 267 -12.19 1.76 -30.47
C HIS A 267 -12.67 2.27 -29.12
N VAL A 268 -12.24 1.58 -28.07
CA VAL A 268 -12.19 2.08 -26.70
C VAL A 268 -10.74 2.06 -26.19
N ALA A 269 -10.39 3.02 -25.34
CA ALA A 269 -9.08 3.09 -24.70
C ALA A 269 -9.20 3.30 -23.19
N ALA A 270 -8.35 2.60 -22.45
CA ALA A 270 -8.29 2.64 -21.00
C ALA A 270 -7.14 3.51 -20.47
N LEU A 271 -7.48 4.41 -19.56
CA LEU A 271 -6.55 5.23 -18.79
C LEU A 271 -6.48 4.71 -17.35
N ASP A 272 -5.29 4.33 -16.90
CA ASP A 272 -5.06 3.83 -15.54
C ASP A 272 -4.19 4.81 -14.74
N VAL A 273 -4.71 5.29 -13.60
CA VAL A 273 -4.03 6.26 -12.74
C VAL A 273 -2.91 5.56 -11.96
N GLN A 274 -1.68 5.97 -12.24
CA GLN A 274 -0.50 5.39 -11.61
C GLN A 274 -0.51 5.60 -10.11
N VAL A 275 -0.52 4.49 -9.36
CA VAL A 275 -0.37 4.47 -7.90
C VAL A 275 -1.35 5.44 -7.20
N ALA A 276 -2.61 5.42 -7.63
CA ALA A 276 -3.62 6.43 -7.28
C ALA A 276 -3.77 6.69 -5.77
N PHE A 277 -3.80 5.62 -4.96
CA PHE A 277 -3.94 5.76 -3.50
C PHE A 277 -2.69 6.37 -2.85
N LEU A 278 -1.50 6.09 -3.37
CA LEU A 278 -0.28 6.76 -2.92
C LEU A 278 -0.37 8.26 -3.24
N ALA A 279 -0.80 8.61 -4.46
CA ALA A 279 -0.98 10.01 -4.86
C ALA A 279 -1.99 10.75 -3.95
N ALA A 280 -3.05 10.08 -3.50
CA ALA A 280 -4.02 10.66 -2.57
C ALA A 280 -3.43 11.00 -1.19
N CYS A 281 -2.40 10.27 -0.72
CA CYS A 281 -1.71 10.58 0.54
C CYS A 281 -0.96 11.93 0.51
N ARG A 282 -0.61 12.45 -0.67
CA ARG A 282 0.12 13.71 -0.81
C ARG A 282 -0.63 14.86 -0.12
N ARG A 283 0.00 15.46 0.88
CA ARG A 283 -0.50 16.57 1.71
C ARG A 283 -1.88 16.29 2.35
N LEU A 284 -2.24 15.02 2.51
CA LEU A 284 -3.51 14.67 3.16
C LEU A 284 -3.35 14.84 4.68
N HIS A 285 -4.11 15.76 5.26
CA HIS A 285 -4.24 15.87 6.70
C HIS A 285 -5.12 14.74 7.21
N VAL A 286 -4.63 14.03 8.23
CA VAL A 286 -5.30 12.89 8.82
C VAL A 286 -5.28 13.00 10.34
N GLY A 287 -6.30 12.46 11.01
CA GLY A 287 -6.41 12.51 12.46
C GLY A 287 -5.24 11.78 13.13
N THR A 288 -4.60 12.41 14.10
CA THR A 288 -3.51 11.81 14.89
C THR A 288 -3.92 11.46 16.32
N GLY A 289 -5.07 11.95 16.77
CA GLY A 289 -5.69 11.61 18.05
C GLY A 289 -7.07 10.96 17.89
N PRO A 290 -7.82 10.83 18.99
CA PRO A 290 -9.16 10.23 19.00
C PRO A 290 -10.18 11.10 18.26
N ALA A 291 -11.28 10.48 17.84
CA ALA A 291 -12.42 11.20 17.27
C ALA A 291 -13.26 11.86 18.37
N ILE A 292 -13.81 13.04 18.08
CA ILE A 292 -14.76 13.77 18.91
C ILE A 292 -16.11 13.77 18.20
N HIS A 293 -17.15 13.33 18.90
CA HIS A 293 -18.52 13.31 18.37
C HIS A 293 -19.20 14.66 18.55
N TYR A 294 -19.73 15.19 17.45
CA TYR A 294 -20.62 16.34 17.43
C TYR A 294 -22.00 15.85 16.99
N PRO A 295 -22.90 15.57 17.93
CA PRO A 295 -24.14 14.83 17.65
C PRO A 295 -25.23 15.67 16.96
N ARG A 296 -25.02 16.98 16.78
CA ARG A 296 -26.07 17.90 16.31
C ARG A 296 -25.49 19.04 15.47
N ASN A 297 -25.83 19.03 14.19
CA ASN A 297 -25.65 20.10 13.21
C ASN A 297 -24.30 20.83 13.27
N PRO A 298 -23.15 20.11 13.27
CA PRO A 298 -21.85 20.77 13.24
C PRO A 298 -21.64 21.52 11.92
N ALA A 299 -20.95 22.65 11.97
CA ALA A 299 -20.49 23.32 10.75
C ALA A 299 -19.45 22.44 10.04
N PHE A 300 -19.56 22.33 8.71
CA PHE A 300 -18.58 21.63 7.92
C PHE A 300 -17.29 22.44 7.80
N ASP A 301 -16.15 21.80 8.05
CA ASP A 301 -14.81 22.36 7.84
C ASP A 301 -14.02 21.42 6.91
N PRO A 302 -13.65 21.86 5.69
CA PRO A 302 -12.90 21.02 4.74
C PRO A 302 -11.47 20.72 5.18
N GLU A 303 -10.90 21.47 6.13
CA GLU A 303 -9.54 21.24 6.66
C GLU A 303 -9.53 20.26 7.84
N LEU A 304 -10.71 19.97 8.42
CA LEU A 304 -10.84 19.11 9.59
C LEU A 304 -11.09 17.65 9.17
N PRO A 305 -10.18 16.71 9.45
CA PRO A 305 -10.38 15.30 9.11
C PRO A 305 -11.49 14.69 9.96
N GLY A 306 -12.45 14.04 9.32
CA GLY A 306 -13.56 13.41 10.00
C GLY A 306 -14.53 12.67 9.09
N SER A 307 -15.54 12.12 9.73
CA SER A 307 -16.67 11.41 9.15
C SER A 307 -17.93 12.23 9.43
N TRP A 308 -18.68 12.57 8.39
CA TRP A 308 -19.80 13.51 8.45
C TRP A 308 -21.06 12.80 8.00
N PHE A 309 -22.13 12.88 8.79
CA PHE A 309 -23.43 12.33 8.42
C PHE A 309 -24.29 13.43 7.81
N LEU A 310 -24.67 13.26 6.54
CA LEU A 310 -25.46 14.24 5.79
C LEU A 310 -26.17 13.58 4.61
N ASP A 311 -27.15 14.29 4.05
CA ASP A 311 -27.87 13.85 2.86
C ASP A 311 -27.28 14.48 1.60
N LEU A 312 -26.66 13.65 0.76
CA LEU A 312 -26.17 14.02 -0.57
C LEU A 312 -27.07 13.49 -1.70
N SER A 313 -28.19 12.84 -1.37
CA SER A 313 -29.14 12.31 -2.35
C SER A 313 -29.75 13.39 -3.23
N HIS A 314 -29.75 14.65 -2.80
CA HIS A 314 -30.27 15.78 -3.57
C HIS A 314 -29.32 16.29 -4.67
N VAL A 315 -28.05 15.85 -4.66
CA VAL A 315 -27.05 16.31 -5.63
C VAL A 315 -27.21 15.54 -6.95
N GLU A 316 -27.59 16.24 -8.00
CA GLU A 316 -27.73 15.65 -9.34
C GLU A 316 -26.37 15.51 -10.03
N THR A 317 -26.18 14.39 -10.72
CA THR A 317 -25.01 14.13 -11.58
C THR A 317 -25.53 13.70 -12.95
N ASP A 318 -24.77 14.00 -14.01
CA ASP A 318 -25.09 13.48 -15.36
C ASP A 318 -25.10 11.95 -15.28
N PRO A 319 -26.15 11.25 -15.74
CA PRO A 319 -26.26 9.79 -15.60
C PRO A 319 -25.17 9.01 -16.35
N ARG A 320 -24.39 9.68 -17.21
CA ARG A 320 -23.21 9.13 -17.89
C ARG A 320 -21.92 9.28 -17.08
N LEU A 321 -21.99 9.85 -15.88
CA LEU A 321 -20.91 9.89 -14.90
C LEU A 321 -21.30 9.05 -13.68
N PRO A 322 -20.36 8.34 -13.04
CA PRO A 322 -20.61 7.74 -11.75
C PRO A 322 -20.82 8.83 -10.69
N SER A 323 -21.72 8.61 -9.74
CA SER A 323 -21.79 9.43 -8.53
C SER A 323 -20.45 9.37 -7.78
N PRO A 324 -19.87 10.51 -7.36
CA PRO A 324 -18.65 10.51 -6.57
C PRO A 324 -18.88 10.12 -5.11
N PHE A 325 -20.13 9.99 -4.67
CA PHE A 325 -20.51 9.81 -3.28
C PHE A 325 -20.57 8.35 -2.85
N THR A 326 -20.60 7.40 -3.78
CA THR A 326 -20.67 5.97 -3.48
C THR A 326 -19.57 5.21 -4.21
N SER A 327 -19.21 4.05 -3.67
CA SER A 327 -18.26 3.12 -4.28
C SER A 327 -18.82 2.49 -5.58
N SER A 328 -20.13 2.31 -5.69
CA SER A 328 -20.79 1.77 -6.88
C SER A 328 -20.99 2.79 -8.01
N GLY A 329 -20.76 4.08 -7.74
CA GLY A 329 -21.13 5.16 -8.66
C GLY A 329 -22.64 5.39 -8.79
N VAL A 330 -23.48 4.72 -7.99
CA VAL A 330 -24.92 4.97 -7.94
C VAL A 330 -25.21 6.16 -7.03
N ARG A 331 -26.14 7.03 -7.41
CA ARG A 331 -26.55 8.17 -6.57
C ARG A 331 -27.10 7.67 -5.23
N PRO A 332 -26.71 8.26 -4.09
CA PRO A 332 -27.25 7.88 -2.79
C PRO A 332 -28.76 8.18 -2.73
N GLU A 333 -29.51 7.34 -2.02
CA GLU A 333 -30.98 7.45 -1.87
C GLU A 333 -31.41 8.23 -0.61
N GLY A 334 -30.46 8.57 0.26
CA GLY A 334 -30.71 9.35 1.47
C GLY A 334 -29.44 9.70 2.24
N PRO A 335 -29.57 10.03 3.54
CA PRO A 335 -28.45 10.33 4.42
C PRO A 335 -27.45 9.18 4.54
N GLY A 336 -26.17 9.53 4.65
CA GLY A 336 -25.08 8.57 4.87
C GLY A 336 -23.85 9.22 5.48
N TRP A 337 -22.89 8.39 5.88
CA TRP A 337 -21.59 8.83 6.37
C TRP A 337 -20.61 9.03 5.22
N TYR A 338 -19.92 10.17 5.22
CA TYR A 338 -18.92 10.53 4.21
C TYR A 338 -17.66 11.09 4.87
N ALA A 339 -16.49 10.77 4.33
CA ALA A 339 -15.23 11.36 4.79
C ALA A 339 -15.11 12.82 4.32
N THR A 340 -14.34 13.64 5.02
CA THR A 340 -14.12 15.06 4.67
C THR A 340 -13.84 15.31 3.18
N PRO A 341 -12.99 14.51 2.46
CA PRO A 341 -12.74 14.74 1.04
C PRO A 341 -13.97 14.60 0.15
N THR A 342 -14.89 13.70 0.50
CA THR A 342 -16.15 13.49 -0.23
C THR A 342 -17.09 14.68 -0.05
N VAL A 343 -17.23 15.16 1.19
CA VAL A 343 -18.08 16.32 1.50
C VAL A 343 -17.50 17.61 0.91
N ALA A 344 -16.18 17.80 1.00
CA ALA A 344 -15.50 18.93 0.37
C ALA A 344 -15.73 18.92 -1.15
N TYR A 345 -15.70 17.75 -1.77
CA TYR A 345 -15.99 17.63 -3.19
C TYR A 345 -17.46 17.88 -3.54
N ALA A 346 -18.41 17.53 -2.67
CA ALA A 346 -19.81 17.91 -2.84
C ALA A 346 -19.97 19.45 -2.88
N VAL A 347 -19.25 20.18 -2.01
CA VAL A 347 -19.21 21.65 -2.04
C VAL A 347 -18.59 22.17 -3.34
N GLU A 348 -17.51 21.57 -3.84
CA GLU A 348 -16.92 21.92 -5.15
C GLU A 348 -17.91 21.73 -6.31
N LEU A 349 -18.81 20.75 -6.21
CA LEU A 349 -19.89 20.51 -7.17
C LEU A 349 -21.10 21.43 -6.98
N GLY A 350 -21.07 22.33 -5.99
CA GLY A 350 -22.11 23.32 -5.72
C GLY A 350 -23.22 22.84 -4.77
N ALA A 351 -23.04 21.71 -4.08
CA ALA A 351 -24.02 21.22 -3.11
C ALA A 351 -24.07 22.10 -1.85
N ASP A 352 -25.26 22.27 -1.28
CA ASP A 352 -25.45 22.85 0.05
C ASP A 352 -25.29 21.74 1.10
N VAL A 353 -24.14 21.73 1.79
CA VAL A 353 -23.82 20.68 2.77
C VAL A 353 -24.27 21.09 4.17
N ARG A 354 -25.12 20.25 4.77
CA ARG A 354 -25.64 20.45 6.13
C ARG A 354 -25.44 19.16 6.94
N PRO A 355 -24.26 18.97 7.56
CA PRO A 355 -24.04 17.84 8.45
C PRO A 355 -25.08 17.80 9.57
N MET A 356 -25.64 16.63 9.81
CA MET A 356 -26.56 16.36 10.92
C MET A 356 -25.78 15.98 12.18
N GLU A 357 -24.69 15.24 12.01
CA GLU A 357 -23.71 14.92 13.04
C GLU A 357 -22.33 14.65 12.41
N ALA A 358 -21.28 14.60 13.24
CA ALA A 358 -19.93 14.32 12.76
C ALA A 358 -19.04 13.68 13.84
N TRP A 359 -18.05 12.92 13.38
CA TRP A 359 -16.91 12.44 14.16
C TRP A 359 -15.63 13.03 13.59
N VAL A 360 -15.01 13.99 14.28
CA VAL A 360 -13.88 14.77 13.76
C VAL A 360 -12.64 14.64 14.62
N ARG A 361 -11.46 14.94 14.07
CA ARG A 361 -10.18 14.92 14.80
C ARG A 361 -9.54 16.30 14.82
N GLU A 362 -9.64 16.99 15.95
CA GLU A 362 -8.98 18.29 16.17
C GLU A 362 -7.46 18.21 16.13
N THR A 363 -6.89 17.07 16.52
CA THR A 363 -5.45 16.80 16.35
C THR A 363 -5.23 16.05 15.06
N HIS A 364 -4.57 16.70 14.11
CA HIS A 364 -4.30 16.14 12.80
C HIS A 364 -2.96 16.62 12.24
N SER A 365 -2.46 15.92 11.23
CA SER A 365 -1.22 16.28 10.55
C SER A 365 -1.12 15.64 9.17
N PRO A 366 -0.21 16.08 8.29
CA PRO A 366 0.14 15.37 7.07
C PRO A 366 1.06 14.17 7.41
N TYR A 367 0.57 13.25 8.25
CA TYR A 367 1.32 12.12 8.79
C TYR A 367 1.98 11.28 7.68
N LEU A 368 1.24 11.02 6.60
CA LEU A 368 1.68 10.20 5.48
C LEU A 368 2.57 10.92 4.47
N GLN A 369 2.89 12.20 4.66
CA GLN A 369 3.66 12.97 3.67
C GLN A 369 5.08 12.39 3.43
N PRO A 370 5.89 12.11 4.47
CA PRO A 370 7.21 11.49 4.24
C PRO A 370 7.08 10.10 3.62
N TRP A 371 6.06 9.33 4.01
CA TRP A 371 5.80 8.01 3.46
C TRP A 371 5.47 8.07 1.96
N TYR A 372 4.66 9.07 1.56
CA TYR A 372 4.41 9.38 0.16
C TYR A 372 5.70 9.75 -0.59
N ASP A 373 6.50 10.67 -0.04
CA ASP A 373 7.73 11.13 -0.69
C ASP A 373 8.72 9.98 -0.90
N THR A 374 8.97 9.15 0.11
CA THR A 374 9.87 7.99 0.02
C THR A 374 9.41 6.99 -1.05
N LEU A 375 8.15 6.55 -1.03
CA LEU A 375 7.66 5.55 -1.99
C LEU A 375 7.55 6.11 -3.41
N ARG A 376 7.17 7.39 -3.55
CA ARG A 376 7.18 8.09 -4.84
C ARG A 376 8.60 8.11 -5.41
N ASP A 377 9.57 8.55 -4.63
CA ASP A 377 10.95 8.73 -5.12
C ASP A 377 11.60 7.37 -5.41
N ALA A 378 11.33 6.36 -4.60
CA ALA A 378 11.71 4.97 -4.88
C ALA A 378 11.13 4.47 -6.20
N TYR A 379 9.83 4.64 -6.41
CA TYR A 379 9.15 4.22 -7.64
C TYR A 379 9.73 4.92 -8.87
N LEU A 380 9.87 6.24 -8.80
CA LEU A 380 10.39 7.04 -9.91
C LEU A 380 11.84 6.73 -10.24
N THR A 381 12.67 6.45 -9.23
CA THR A 381 14.07 6.06 -9.44
C THR A 381 14.12 4.77 -10.27
N VAL A 382 13.36 3.75 -9.87
CA VAL A 382 13.36 2.46 -10.57
C VAL A 382 12.75 2.57 -11.97
N MET A 383 11.69 3.38 -12.14
CA MET A 383 11.13 3.61 -13.47
C MET A 383 12.09 4.37 -14.40
N ALA A 384 12.86 5.31 -13.88
CA ALA A 384 13.89 6.00 -14.64
C ALA A 384 15.00 5.04 -15.09
N ASP A 385 15.43 4.12 -14.21
CA ASP A 385 16.39 3.06 -14.57
C ASP A 385 15.83 2.10 -15.64
N LEU A 386 14.50 1.98 -15.74
CA LEU A 386 13.78 1.24 -16.78
C LEU A 386 13.50 2.09 -18.05
N GLY A 387 14.02 3.31 -18.12
CA GLY A 387 13.86 4.20 -19.28
C GLY A 387 12.56 5.01 -19.31
N VAL A 388 11.75 4.98 -18.26
CA VAL A 388 10.51 5.76 -18.15
C VAL A 388 10.74 6.97 -17.23
N THR A 389 11.11 8.09 -17.82
CA THR A 389 11.43 9.34 -17.08
C THR A 389 10.27 10.33 -17.11
N LYS A 390 10.38 11.43 -16.34
CA LYS A 390 9.31 12.44 -16.19
C LYS A 390 9.25 13.46 -17.32
N ASP A 391 10.33 13.57 -18.07
CA ASP A 391 10.59 14.56 -19.11
C ASP A 391 10.29 14.03 -20.52
N LEU A 392 9.90 12.76 -20.63
CA LEU A 392 9.37 12.21 -21.88
C LEU A 392 8.11 12.99 -22.30
N ASP A 393 8.04 13.30 -23.59
CA ASP A 393 6.78 13.71 -24.21
C ASP A 393 5.78 12.54 -24.24
N ASP A 394 4.55 12.85 -24.62
CA ASP A 394 3.43 11.92 -24.54
C ASP A 394 3.64 10.66 -25.41
N GLU A 395 4.13 10.80 -26.64
CA GLU A 395 4.46 9.69 -27.53
C GLU A 395 5.63 8.84 -27.02
N ALA A 396 6.74 9.47 -26.60
CA ALA A 396 7.89 8.76 -26.06
C ALA A 396 7.54 8.05 -24.75
N PHE A 397 6.69 8.64 -23.91
CA PHE A 397 6.18 8.02 -22.71
C PHE A 397 5.36 6.76 -23.03
N LEU A 398 4.45 6.82 -24.01
CA LEU A 398 3.68 5.64 -24.43
C LEU A 398 4.59 4.54 -24.97
N ALA A 399 5.56 4.89 -25.82
CA ALA A 399 6.52 3.93 -26.34
C ALA A 399 7.37 3.27 -25.24
N ALA A 400 7.86 4.07 -24.28
CA ALA A 400 8.62 3.56 -23.14
C ALA A 400 7.76 2.66 -22.24
N MET A 401 6.51 3.04 -21.97
CA MET A 401 5.58 2.25 -21.17
C MET A 401 5.15 0.94 -21.85
N ALA A 402 5.17 0.87 -23.19
CA ALA A 402 4.91 -0.37 -23.92
C ALA A 402 6.06 -1.40 -23.75
N LEU A 403 7.30 -0.92 -23.60
CA LEU A 403 8.51 -1.75 -23.61
C LEU A 403 9.15 -1.96 -22.24
N TYR A 404 8.83 -1.15 -21.21
CA TYR A 404 9.58 -1.18 -19.95
C TYR A 404 9.59 -2.56 -19.25
N LYS A 405 8.57 -3.39 -19.49
CA LYS A 405 8.49 -4.75 -18.95
C LYS A 405 9.49 -5.72 -19.57
N ASP A 406 10.02 -5.40 -20.75
CA ASP A 406 11.09 -6.15 -21.43
C ASP A 406 12.50 -5.69 -20.98
N GLY A 407 12.57 -4.68 -20.09
CA GLY A 407 13.81 -4.23 -19.45
C GLY A 407 14.36 -5.22 -18.43
N ASP A 408 15.25 -4.74 -17.55
CA ASP A 408 15.86 -5.58 -16.51
C ASP A 408 14.76 -6.22 -15.61
N PRO A 409 14.64 -7.56 -15.57
CA PRO A 409 13.62 -8.25 -14.78
C PRO A 409 13.68 -7.94 -13.28
N LEU A 410 14.87 -7.64 -12.74
CA LEU A 410 15.06 -7.26 -11.33
C LEU A 410 14.45 -5.89 -11.06
N LEU A 411 14.65 -4.93 -11.97
CA LEU A 411 14.07 -3.59 -11.84
C LEU A 411 12.56 -3.62 -12.03
N VAL A 412 12.04 -4.42 -12.97
CA VAL A 412 10.58 -4.63 -13.13
C VAL A 412 9.97 -5.20 -11.86
N THR A 413 10.61 -6.23 -11.29
CA THR A 413 10.18 -6.83 -10.01
C THR A 413 10.22 -5.81 -8.87
N LEU A 414 11.26 -4.99 -8.82
CA LEU A 414 11.42 -3.96 -7.80
C LEU A 414 10.33 -2.88 -7.91
N ALA A 415 10.01 -2.42 -9.13
CA ALA A 415 8.92 -1.47 -9.36
C ALA A 415 7.57 -2.04 -8.88
N ASN A 416 7.30 -3.32 -9.15
CA ASN A 416 6.10 -4.00 -8.68
C ASN A 416 6.06 -4.10 -7.15
N ALA A 417 7.18 -4.45 -6.52
CA ALA A 417 7.28 -4.54 -5.07
C ALA A 417 7.02 -3.18 -4.40
N ILE A 418 7.59 -2.08 -4.90
CA ILE A 418 7.38 -0.73 -4.37
C ILE A 418 5.90 -0.33 -4.47
N LYS A 419 5.24 -0.60 -5.62
CA LYS A 419 3.80 -0.37 -5.79
C LYS A 419 2.98 -1.18 -4.79
N ALA A 420 3.32 -2.46 -4.62
CA ALA A 420 2.62 -3.36 -3.70
C ALA A 420 2.80 -2.95 -2.23
N THR A 421 3.96 -2.41 -1.86
CA THR A 421 4.23 -1.82 -0.52
C THR A 421 3.30 -0.66 -0.24
N ALA A 422 3.11 0.25 -1.20
CA ALA A 422 2.16 1.35 -1.06
C ALA A 422 0.71 0.84 -0.89
N LYS A 423 0.24 0.01 -1.84
CA LYS A 423 -1.14 -0.51 -1.85
C LYS A 423 -1.46 -1.32 -0.60
N SER A 424 -0.59 -2.27 -0.25
CA SER A 424 -0.84 -3.20 0.86
C SER A 424 -0.61 -2.56 2.22
N GLY A 425 0.28 -1.57 2.32
CA GLY A 425 0.47 -0.75 3.52
C GLY A 425 -0.80 0.03 3.88
N ILE A 426 -1.48 0.61 2.88
CA ILE A 426 -2.79 1.27 3.09
C ILE A 426 -3.84 0.24 3.54
N GLY A 427 -3.83 -0.97 2.99
CA GLY A 427 -4.70 -2.07 3.43
C GLY A 427 -4.52 -2.42 4.92
N LYS A 428 -3.30 -2.28 5.48
CA LYS A 428 -3.05 -2.52 6.91
C LYS A 428 -3.78 -1.56 7.83
N LEU A 429 -4.14 -0.36 7.38
CA LEU A 429 -4.83 0.64 8.20
C LEU A 429 -6.24 0.19 8.63
N ARG A 430 -6.88 -0.72 7.89
CA ARG A 430 -8.18 -1.36 8.25
C ARG A 430 -8.08 -2.87 8.11
N GLN A 431 -6.99 -3.47 8.61
CA GLN A 431 -6.85 -4.92 8.56
C GLN A 431 -7.97 -5.58 9.38
N ARG A 432 -8.84 -6.34 8.71
CA ARG A 432 -9.89 -7.20 9.30
C ARG A 432 -9.28 -8.47 9.94
N PRO A 433 -10.02 -9.19 10.81
CA PRO A 433 -9.59 -10.49 11.30
C PRO A 433 -9.33 -11.47 10.14
N ASN A 434 -8.41 -12.41 10.35
CA ASN A 434 -8.17 -13.47 9.36
C ASN A 434 -9.33 -14.46 9.44
N MET A 435 -10.16 -14.54 8.39
CA MET A 435 -11.34 -15.41 8.35
C MET A 435 -11.05 -16.93 8.38
N GLY A 436 -9.78 -17.34 8.33
CA GLY A 436 -9.35 -18.75 8.46
C GLY A 436 -8.88 -19.15 9.86
N VAL A 437 -8.95 -18.24 10.83
CA VAL A 437 -8.71 -18.52 12.26
C VAL A 437 -10.08 -18.58 12.95
N ASP A 438 -10.24 -19.37 14.02
CA ASP A 438 -11.43 -19.43 14.89
C ASP A 438 -11.74 -18.08 15.58
N HIS A 439 -11.99 -17.05 14.78
CA HIS A 439 -12.33 -15.71 15.23
C HIS A 439 -13.82 -15.66 15.51
N VAL A 440 -14.16 -15.25 16.72
CA VAL A 440 -15.56 -15.01 17.12
C VAL A 440 -15.92 -13.57 16.76
N PHE A 441 -17.03 -13.38 16.06
CA PHE A 441 -17.54 -12.07 15.69
C PHE A 441 -17.67 -11.16 16.93
N GLY A 442 -17.12 -9.94 16.84
CA GLY A 442 -17.08 -8.98 17.95
C GLY A 442 -15.87 -9.10 18.88
N ASP A 443 -15.05 -10.15 18.78
CA ASP A 443 -13.82 -10.26 19.57
C ASP A 443 -12.72 -9.31 19.06
N PRO A 444 -11.83 -8.80 19.92
CA PRO A 444 -10.68 -8.01 19.47
C PRO A 444 -9.61 -8.90 18.81
N TRP A 445 -9.12 -8.51 17.63
CA TRP A 445 -8.03 -9.22 16.94
C TRP A 445 -6.68 -8.49 17.06
N PRO A 446 -5.53 -9.16 16.79
CA PRO A 446 -4.20 -8.60 17.04
C PRO A 446 -3.91 -7.26 16.36
N ALA A 447 -4.51 -7.01 15.20
CA ALA A 447 -4.24 -5.80 14.42
C ALA A 447 -4.72 -4.52 15.12
N LEU A 448 -5.74 -4.61 15.98
CA LEU A 448 -6.31 -3.48 16.76
C LEU A 448 -5.32 -2.88 17.77
N LYS A 449 -4.26 -3.61 18.12
CA LYS A 449 -3.22 -3.15 19.06
C LYS A 449 -2.17 -2.24 18.40
N ARG A 450 -2.25 -2.03 17.08
CA ARG A 450 -1.28 -1.24 16.32
C ARG A 450 -1.71 0.23 16.27
N LEU A 451 -0.77 1.14 16.49
CA LEU A 451 -0.98 2.59 16.38
C LEU A 451 -1.48 3.03 14.99
N THR A 452 -1.10 2.26 13.98
CA THR A 452 -1.41 2.43 12.56
C THR A 452 -2.73 1.79 12.14
N TRP A 453 -3.41 1.00 12.99
CA TRP A 453 -4.77 0.54 12.67
C TRP A 453 -5.72 1.73 12.85
N ARG A 454 -6.06 2.36 11.73
CA ARG A 454 -6.71 3.66 11.60
C ARG A 454 -7.63 3.63 10.37
N PRO A 455 -8.82 3.01 10.47
CA PRO A 455 -9.74 2.89 9.34
C PRO A 455 -10.18 4.26 8.78
N ASP A 456 -10.21 5.28 9.64
CA ASP A 456 -10.47 6.67 9.25
C ASP A 456 -9.42 7.23 8.28
N ILE A 457 -8.14 6.93 8.50
CA ILE A 457 -7.06 7.33 7.60
C ILE A 457 -7.24 6.64 6.24
N ARG A 458 -7.60 5.35 6.23
CA ARG A 458 -7.89 4.63 4.97
C ARG A 458 -9.05 5.26 4.22
N ALA A 459 -10.16 5.56 4.91
CA ALA A 459 -11.33 6.21 4.33
C ALA A 459 -10.99 7.57 3.70
N MET A 460 -10.21 8.41 4.39
CA MET A 460 -9.71 9.69 3.87
C MET A 460 -8.85 9.53 2.60
N ILE A 461 -8.05 8.47 2.49
CA ILE A 461 -7.24 8.19 1.30
C ILE A 461 -8.15 7.77 0.13
N LEU A 462 -9.08 6.85 0.36
CA LEU A 462 -9.94 6.29 -0.69
C LEU A 462 -10.95 7.31 -1.20
N SER A 463 -11.61 8.06 -0.32
CA SER A 463 -12.46 9.21 -0.68
C SER A 463 -11.71 10.20 -1.56
N LYS A 464 -10.51 10.63 -1.16
CA LYS A 464 -9.70 11.58 -1.92
C LYS A 464 -9.26 11.02 -3.27
N ALA A 465 -8.94 9.73 -3.36
CA ALA A 465 -8.63 9.09 -4.63
C ALA A 465 -9.85 9.08 -5.56
N ARG A 466 -11.03 8.71 -5.04
CA ARG A 466 -12.29 8.67 -5.79
C ARG A 466 -12.71 10.06 -6.29
N THR A 467 -12.68 11.08 -5.44
CA THR A 467 -13.03 12.45 -5.83
C THR A 467 -12.01 13.06 -6.80
N ASN A 468 -10.72 12.73 -6.68
CA ASN A 468 -9.72 13.11 -7.69
C ASN A 468 -9.97 12.46 -9.04
N MET A 469 -10.35 11.19 -9.07
CA MET A 469 -10.72 10.48 -10.30
C MET A 469 -11.95 11.12 -10.94
N HIS A 470 -13.01 11.33 -10.15
CA HIS A 470 -14.25 11.96 -10.62
C HIS A 470 -14.00 13.37 -11.17
N ARG A 471 -13.19 14.20 -10.48
CA ARG A 471 -12.85 15.55 -10.96
C ARG A 471 -12.23 15.55 -12.35
N LYS A 472 -11.39 14.56 -12.68
CA LYS A 472 -10.81 14.42 -14.02
C LYS A 472 -11.87 14.01 -15.04
N MET A 473 -12.75 13.05 -14.71
CA MET A 473 -13.83 12.62 -15.60
C MET A 473 -14.82 13.76 -15.87
N ASP A 474 -15.20 14.51 -14.84
CA ASP A 474 -16.08 15.68 -14.93
C ASP A 474 -15.48 16.79 -15.80
N ASN A 475 -14.17 17.06 -15.68
CA ASN A 475 -13.48 18.01 -16.57
C ASN A 475 -13.49 17.54 -18.04
N LEU A 476 -13.29 16.24 -18.31
CA LEU A 476 -13.40 15.68 -19.66
C LEU A 476 -14.82 15.82 -20.23
N ALA A 477 -15.82 15.54 -19.42
CA ALA A 477 -17.23 15.70 -19.80
C ALA A 477 -17.55 17.17 -20.13
N LYS A 478 -17.19 18.10 -19.24
CA LYS A 478 -17.50 19.53 -19.39
C LYS A 478 -16.75 20.21 -20.54
N ILE A 479 -15.48 19.85 -20.77
CA ILE A 479 -14.61 20.56 -21.72
C ILE A 479 -14.64 19.90 -23.11
N ALA A 480 -14.71 18.57 -23.17
CA ALA A 480 -14.60 17.82 -24.43
C ALA A 480 -15.85 16.98 -24.75
N GLY A 481 -16.90 16.99 -23.91
CA GLY A 481 -18.10 16.19 -24.13
C GLY A 481 -17.86 14.69 -24.05
N ARG A 482 -16.75 14.24 -23.44
CA ARG A 482 -16.37 12.83 -23.37
C ARG A 482 -16.75 12.24 -22.02
N TYR A 483 -17.47 11.12 -22.07
CA TYR A 483 -18.01 10.46 -20.87
C TYR A 483 -17.43 9.06 -20.73
N PRO A 484 -17.16 8.60 -19.50
CA PRO A 484 -16.66 7.25 -19.29
C PRO A 484 -17.70 6.20 -19.68
N LEU A 485 -17.24 5.04 -20.14
CA LEU A 485 -18.06 3.85 -20.37
C LEU A 485 -18.00 2.91 -19.17
N ALA A 486 -16.86 2.85 -18.48
CA ALA A 486 -16.68 2.06 -17.28
C ALA A 486 -15.53 2.61 -16.43
N VAL A 487 -15.62 2.35 -15.12
CA VAL A 487 -14.59 2.69 -14.12
C VAL A 487 -14.35 1.46 -13.26
N ASN A 488 -13.09 1.13 -13.02
CA ASN A 488 -12.68 0.12 -12.04
C ASN A 488 -11.48 0.64 -11.24
N THR A 489 -11.74 1.12 -10.04
CA THR A 489 -10.75 1.67 -9.11
C THR A 489 -10.02 2.89 -9.69
N ASP A 490 -8.85 2.67 -10.30
CA ASP A 490 -7.96 3.66 -10.89
C ASP A 490 -7.98 3.63 -12.43
N CYS A 491 -8.71 2.70 -13.04
CA CYS A 491 -8.87 2.57 -14.48
C CYS A 491 -10.22 3.13 -14.97
N VAL A 492 -10.20 3.87 -16.08
CA VAL A 492 -11.39 4.40 -16.76
C VAL A 492 -11.31 4.17 -18.26
N VAL A 493 -12.43 3.81 -18.88
CA VAL A 493 -12.52 3.50 -20.32
C VAL A 493 -13.38 4.54 -21.03
N TYR A 494 -12.91 5.03 -22.18
CA TYR A 494 -13.62 5.97 -23.05
C TYR A 494 -13.68 5.44 -24.49
N ALA A 495 -14.74 5.79 -25.23
CA ALA A 495 -14.81 5.61 -26.67
C ALA A 495 -13.83 6.57 -27.39
N THR A 496 -13.20 6.11 -28.47
CA THR A 496 -12.21 6.87 -29.24
C THR A 496 -12.03 6.33 -30.66
N ASP A 497 -11.54 7.16 -31.57
CA ASP A 497 -11.20 6.76 -32.95
C ASP A 497 -9.75 6.27 -33.12
N SER A 498 -9.08 5.96 -32.03
CA SER A 498 -7.65 5.66 -32.02
C SER A 498 -7.32 4.56 -31.01
N LEU A 499 -6.39 3.68 -31.37
CA LEU A 499 -5.77 2.75 -30.42
C LEU A 499 -4.92 3.46 -29.37
N SER A 500 -4.32 4.61 -29.73
CA SER A 500 -3.60 5.46 -28.79
C SER A 500 -4.58 6.30 -27.96
N PRO A 501 -4.35 6.46 -26.64
CA PRO A 501 -5.21 7.27 -25.80
C PRO A 501 -5.03 8.79 -25.97
N LEU A 502 -4.02 9.25 -26.72
CA LEU A 502 -3.69 10.69 -26.82
C LEU A 502 -4.88 11.58 -27.20
N PRO A 503 -5.73 11.22 -28.19
CA PRO A 503 -6.86 12.07 -28.55
C PRO A 503 -7.84 12.30 -27.40
N LEU A 504 -7.92 11.40 -26.41
CA LEU A 504 -8.78 11.55 -25.24
C LEU A 504 -8.32 12.67 -24.30
N LEU A 505 -7.02 13.01 -24.32
CA LEU A 505 -6.39 13.92 -23.37
C LEU A 505 -6.44 15.39 -23.84
N LEU A 506 -6.77 15.61 -25.11
CA LEU A 506 -6.79 16.92 -25.76
C LEU A 506 -8.21 17.49 -25.80
N GLY A 507 -8.34 18.79 -25.57
CA GLY A 507 -9.57 19.55 -25.71
C GLY A 507 -9.93 19.80 -27.18
N PRO A 508 -11.07 20.46 -27.44
CA PRO A 508 -11.48 20.83 -28.80
C PRO A 508 -10.51 21.76 -29.53
N ASP A 509 -9.69 22.50 -28.77
CA ASP A 509 -8.61 23.37 -29.26
C ASP A 509 -7.30 22.63 -29.58
N GLY A 510 -7.25 21.32 -29.32
CA GLY A 510 -6.06 20.50 -29.47
C GLY A 510 -5.09 20.58 -28.29
N GLU A 511 -5.41 21.35 -27.25
CA GLU A 511 -4.55 21.52 -26.08
C GLU A 511 -4.91 20.54 -24.94
N PRO A 512 -3.97 20.17 -24.05
CA PRO A 512 -4.27 19.27 -22.95
C PRO A 512 -5.37 19.79 -21.99
N ILE A 513 -6.42 19.00 -21.72
CA ILE A 513 -7.58 19.42 -20.91
C ILE A 513 -7.19 19.82 -19.48
N ARG A 514 -7.30 21.08 -19.09
CA ARG A 514 -6.92 21.54 -17.74
C ARG A 514 -7.66 20.77 -16.65
N GLY A 515 -6.93 20.22 -15.69
CA GLY A 515 -7.51 19.42 -14.60
C GLY A 515 -8.04 18.04 -15.02
N GLY A 516 -7.88 17.66 -16.29
CA GLY A 516 -8.18 16.33 -16.81
C GLY A 516 -7.03 15.33 -16.57
N PHE A 517 -7.09 14.23 -17.31
CA PHE A 517 -6.02 13.23 -17.31
C PHE A 517 -4.74 13.76 -18.00
N ARG A 518 -3.59 13.26 -17.55
CA ARG A 518 -2.26 13.57 -18.10
C ARG A 518 -1.42 12.32 -18.09
N LEU A 519 -0.75 12.01 -19.21
CA LEU A 519 0.22 10.95 -19.24
C LEU A 519 1.40 11.27 -18.31
N GLY A 520 2.10 10.21 -17.91
CA GLY A 520 3.35 10.34 -17.19
C GLY A 520 3.53 9.32 -16.08
N VAL A 521 4.78 9.24 -15.61
CA VAL A 521 5.22 8.26 -14.60
C VAL A 521 4.90 8.66 -13.16
N ASN A 522 4.58 9.94 -12.92
CA ASN A 522 4.31 10.42 -11.56
C ASN A 522 3.05 9.77 -10.97
N PRO A 523 3.04 9.46 -9.66
CA PRO A 523 1.80 9.07 -8.99
C PRO A 523 0.68 10.09 -9.22
N GLY A 524 -0.47 9.63 -9.67
CA GLY A 524 -1.63 10.45 -10.03
C GLY A 524 -1.72 10.85 -11.51
N SER A 525 -0.65 10.67 -12.31
CA SER A 525 -0.73 10.67 -13.78
C SER A 525 -1.36 9.37 -14.28
N VAL A 526 -1.74 9.32 -15.56
CA VAL A 526 -2.25 8.10 -16.20
C VAL A 526 -1.21 7.43 -17.10
N LYS A 527 -1.36 6.14 -17.29
CA LYS A 527 -0.74 5.38 -18.38
C LYS A 527 -1.85 4.81 -19.28
N HIS A 528 -1.46 4.36 -20.47
CA HIS A 528 -2.30 3.52 -21.31
C HIS A 528 -2.35 2.11 -20.72
N GLN A 529 -3.56 1.63 -20.40
CA GLN A 529 -3.76 0.29 -19.86
C GLN A 529 -4.11 -0.72 -20.94
N GLY A 530 -4.84 -0.27 -21.97
CA GLY A 530 -5.05 -1.03 -23.19
C GLY A 530 -6.14 -0.42 -24.07
N SER A 531 -6.23 -0.91 -25.30
CA SER A 531 -7.30 -0.55 -26.25
C SER A 531 -7.93 -1.77 -26.93
N GLN A 532 -9.22 -1.68 -27.24
CA GLN A 532 -10.03 -2.72 -27.91
C GLN A 532 -11.01 -2.09 -28.90
N THR A 533 -11.68 -2.91 -29.73
CA THR A 533 -12.70 -2.40 -30.68
C THR A 533 -13.94 -1.91 -29.93
N ILE A 534 -14.70 -0.98 -30.55
CA ILE A 534 -15.98 -0.55 -29.97
C ILE A 534 -16.97 -1.72 -29.87
N ASP A 535 -17.00 -2.61 -30.86
CA ASP A 535 -17.93 -3.75 -30.89
C ASP A 535 -17.70 -4.69 -29.70
N TRP A 536 -16.43 -4.99 -29.39
CA TRP A 536 -16.05 -5.76 -28.21
C TRP A 536 -16.57 -5.10 -26.92
N ALA A 537 -16.46 -3.78 -26.82
CA ALA A 537 -16.92 -3.04 -25.66
C ALA A 537 -18.45 -3.06 -25.55
N LEU A 538 -19.16 -2.85 -26.65
CA LEU A 538 -20.62 -2.83 -26.69
C LEU A 538 -21.23 -4.19 -26.33
N ASP A 539 -20.66 -5.29 -26.83
CA ASP A 539 -21.09 -6.64 -26.50
C ASP A 539 -21.00 -6.90 -24.99
N LEU A 540 -19.85 -6.59 -24.38
CA LEU A 540 -19.64 -6.76 -22.95
C LEU A 540 -20.49 -5.82 -22.08
N LEU A 541 -20.65 -4.57 -22.51
CA LEU A 541 -21.50 -3.60 -21.80
C LEU A 541 -22.99 -4.02 -21.83
N ALA A 542 -23.45 -4.66 -22.91
CA ALA A 542 -24.82 -5.20 -22.99
C ALA A 542 -25.06 -6.30 -21.95
N ASP A 543 -24.02 -7.07 -21.60
CA ASP A 543 -24.04 -8.09 -20.55
C ASP A 543 -23.75 -7.52 -19.14
N GLY A 544 -23.60 -6.20 -19.01
CA GLY A 544 -23.27 -5.53 -17.74
C GLY A 544 -21.84 -5.78 -17.25
N VAL A 545 -20.95 -6.29 -18.12
CA VAL A 545 -19.55 -6.55 -17.79
C VAL A 545 -18.79 -5.23 -17.68
N ASN A 546 -18.00 -5.10 -16.60
CA ASN A 546 -17.13 -3.95 -16.44
C ASN A 546 -15.89 -4.08 -17.34
N ILE A 547 -15.96 -3.48 -18.53
CA ILE A 547 -14.87 -3.52 -19.52
C ILE A 547 -13.54 -2.94 -19.00
N ALA A 548 -13.53 -2.11 -17.94
CA ALA A 548 -12.30 -1.64 -17.32
C ALA A 548 -11.55 -2.75 -16.57
N ASN A 549 -12.20 -3.87 -16.23
CA ASN A 549 -11.57 -5.06 -15.68
C ASN A 549 -10.94 -5.96 -16.75
N GLU A 550 -11.56 -6.01 -17.93
CA GLU A 550 -11.21 -6.95 -19.00
C GLU A 550 -10.22 -6.39 -20.01
N ILE A 551 -10.22 -5.06 -20.19
CA ILE A 551 -9.46 -4.43 -21.26
C ILE A 551 -7.94 -4.65 -21.12
N LYS A 552 -7.39 -5.25 -22.16
CA LYS A 552 -5.97 -5.44 -22.44
C LYS A 552 -5.77 -5.15 -23.93
N ASP A 553 -4.58 -4.70 -24.31
CA ASP A 553 -4.31 -4.31 -25.70
C ASP A 553 -4.68 -5.40 -26.72
N ALA A 554 -5.49 -5.02 -27.71
CA ALA A 554 -5.73 -5.82 -28.91
C ALA A 554 -4.43 -6.12 -29.68
N SER A 555 -3.46 -5.19 -29.66
CA SER A 555 -2.13 -5.37 -30.27
C SER A 555 -1.20 -6.30 -29.49
N LEU A 556 -1.56 -6.70 -28.25
CA LEU A 556 -0.81 -7.68 -27.45
C LEU A 556 -1.38 -9.09 -27.54
N VAL A 557 -2.48 -9.29 -28.26
CA VAL A 557 -2.85 -10.63 -28.75
C VAL A 557 -1.82 -10.99 -29.82
N ARG A 558 -0.75 -11.67 -29.41
CA ARG A 558 0.11 -12.38 -30.38
C ARG A 558 -0.82 -13.32 -31.14
N ALA A 559 -0.97 -13.09 -32.44
CA ALA A 559 -1.52 -14.11 -33.32
C ALA A 559 -0.75 -15.41 -33.04
N ALA A 560 -1.50 -16.48 -32.76
CA ALA A 560 -0.97 -17.78 -32.38
C ALA A 560 -0.01 -18.36 -33.42
#